data_AF-H0TRP5-F1
#
_entry.id   AF-H0TRP5-F1
#
_cell.length_a   1.000
_cell.length_b   1.000
_cell.length_c   1.000
_cell.angle_alpha   90.00
_cell.angle_beta   90.00
_cell.angle_gamma   90.00
#
_symmetry.space_group_name_H-M   'P 1'
#
loop_
_entity.id
_entity.type
_entity.pdbx_description
1 polymer ?
#
loop_
_entity_poly.entity_id
_entity_poly.type
_entity_poly.pdbx_seq_one_letter_code
_entity_poly.pdbx_strand_id
1 'polypeptide(L)' 'MQHWLEEARPGDPSAYETVICKACTRLHFINRHTRKLLGEKE' A
#
# COMPACT_ATOMS: atom_id res chain seq x y z
N MET A 1 -5.02 -16.85 -17.76
CA MET A 1 -5.49 -16.70 -16.37
C MET A 1 -5.58 -15.21 -16.10
N GLN A 2 -6.78 -14.65 -16.08
CA GLN A 2 -6.99 -13.25 -15.70
C GLN A 2 -6.93 -13.22 -14.18
N HIS A 3 -5.83 -12.72 -13.61
CA HIS A 3 -5.83 -12.36 -12.19
C HIS A 3 -6.82 -11.20 -12.06
N TRP A 4 -7.99 -11.48 -11.50
CA TRP A 4 -8.87 -10.43 -11.00
C TRP A 4 -8.02 -9.62 -10.02
N LEU A 5 -7.57 -8.43 -10.44
CA LEU A 5 -7.26 -7.39 -9.48
C LEU A 5 -8.61 -7.09 -8.82
N GLU A 6 -8.93 -7.83 -7.76
CA GLU A 6 -9.92 -7.39 -6.79
C GLU A 6 -9.52 -5.97 -6.44
N GLU A 7 -10.37 -5.03 -6.86
CA GLU A 7 -10.24 -3.62 -6.54
C GLU A 7 -10.13 -3.56 -5.02
N ALA A 8 -8.90 -3.36 -4.50
CA ALA A 8 -8.65 -3.56 -3.08
C ALA A 8 -9.54 -2.59 -2.32
N ARG A 9 -10.51 -3.16 -1.61
CA ARG A 9 -11.49 -2.37 -0.87
C ARG A 9 -10.75 -1.57 0.19
N PRO A 10 -11.20 -0.36 0.54
CA PRO A 10 -10.61 0.38 1.65
C PRO A 10 -10.72 -0.48 2.92
N GLY A 11 -9.56 -0.91 3.44
CA GLY A 11 -9.47 -1.84 4.57
C GLY A 11 -9.02 -3.26 4.22
N ASP A 12 -8.81 -3.59 2.94
CA ASP A 12 -8.21 -4.87 2.55
C ASP A 12 -6.74 -4.94 3.01
N PRO A 13 -6.33 -5.99 3.74
CA PRO A 13 -4.93 -6.13 4.21
C PRO A 13 -3.92 -6.22 3.07
N SER A 14 -4.34 -6.69 1.89
CA SER A 14 -3.51 -6.82 0.69
C SER A 14 -3.36 -5.49 -0.06
N ALA A 15 -4.16 -4.47 0.29
CA ALA A 15 -4.10 -3.14 -0.32
C ALA A 15 -2.78 -2.41 -0.03
N TYR A 16 -2.06 -2.79 1.02
CA TYR A 16 -0.79 -2.15 1.39
C TYR A 16 0.38 -3.11 1.23
N GLU A 17 1.51 -2.57 0.78
CA GLU A 17 2.82 -3.23 0.85
C GLU A 17 3.67 -2.59 1.94
N THR A 18 4.43 -3.42 2.65
CA THR A 18 5.37 -2.97 3.67
C THR A 18 6.76 -2.78 3.05
N VAL A 19 7.33 -1.59 3.18
CA VAL A 19 8.67 -1.29 2.67
C VAL A 19 9.57 -0.73 3.78
N ILE A 20 10.83 -1.14 3.80
CA ILE A 20 11.86 -0.48 4.60
C ILE A 20 12.42 0.66 3.74
N CYS A 21 12.11 1.90 4.11
CA CYS A 21 12.59 3.06 3.37
C CYS A 21 14.09 3.24 3.60
N LYS A 22 14.88 3.18 2.53
CA LYS A 22 16.35 3.34 2.61
C LYS A 22 16.79 4.75 3.03
N ALA A 23 15.93 5.76 2.87
CA ALA A 23 16.25 7.14 3.22
C ALA A 23 16.14 7.42 4.73
N CYS A 24 15.09 6.90 5.37
CA CYS A 24 14.83 7.13 6.79
C CYS A 24 14.99 5.89 7.66
N THR A 25 15.25 4.72 7.06
CA THR A 25 15.35 3.39 7.71
C THR A 25 14.09 2.93 8.45
N ARG A 26 12.94 3.59 8.21
CA ARG A 26 11.66 3.24 8.85
C ARG A 26 10.81 2.34 7.95
N LEU A 27 9.85 1.67 8.59
CA LEU A 27 8.84 0.86 7.93
C LEU A 27 7.68 1.75 7.46
N HIS A 28 7.37 1.69 6.17
CA HIS A 28 6.26 2.39 5.55
C HIS A 28 5.24 1.40 4.98
N PHE A 29 3.97 1.76 5.08
CA PHE A 29 2.87 1.04 4.44
C PHE A 29 2.43 1.87 3.23
N ILE A 30 2.66 1.35 2.03
CA ILE A 30 2.32 2.03 0.77
C ILE A 30 1.10 1.34 0.18
N ASN A 31 0.06 2.11 -0.13
CA ASN A 31 -1.11 1.59 -0.83
C ASN A 31 -0.71 1.19 -2.26
N ARG A 32 -0.99 -0.05 -2.66
CA ARG A 32 -0.61 -0.60 -3.96
C ARG A 32 -1.30 0.11 -5.13
N HIS A 33 -2.50 0.63 -4.91
CA HIS A 33 -3.32 1.28 -5.94
C HIS A 33 -3.01 2.77 -6.06
N THR A 34 -2.95 3.48 -4.93
CA THR A 34 -2.75 4.95 -4.95
C THR A 34 -1.29 5.37 -4.87
N ARG A 35 -0.39 4.44 -4.49
CA ARG A 35 1.02 4.70 -4.17
C ARG A 35 1.22 5.71 -3.02
N LYS A 36 0.15 6.08 -2.31
CA LYS A 36 0.19 6.95 -1.12
C LYS A 36 0.54 6.15 0.13
N LEU A 37 1.08 6.85 1.14
CA LEU A 37 1.34 6.27 2.45
C LEU A 37 0.05 6.09 3.26
N LEU A 38 0.00 5.04 4.07
CA LEU A 38 -1.06 4.86 5.05
C LEU A 38 -1.11 6.07 6.01
N GLY A 39 -2.26 6.72 6.10
CA GLY A 39 -2.47 7.88 6.98
C GLY A 39 -2.01 9.23 6.41
N GLU A 40 -1.54 9.27 5.16
CA GLU A 40 -1.36 10.53 4.43
C GLU A 40 -2.74 11.19 4.29
N LYS A 41 -2.95 12.30 5.00
CA LYS A 41 -4.15 13.13 4.82
C LYS A 41 -4.07 13.76 3.44
N GLU A 42 -5.19 13.70 2.73
CA GLU A 42 -5.40 14.45 1.48
C GLU A 42 -5.16 15.96 1.68
#